data_AF-A0A8J4Y4W2-F1
#
_entry.id   AF-A0A8J4Y4W2-F1
#
_cell.length_a   1.000
_cell.length_b   1.000
_cell.length_c   1.000
_cell.angle_alpha   90.00
_cell.angle_beta   90.00
_cell.angle_gamma   90.00
#
_symmetry.space_group_name_H-M   'P 1'
#
loop_
_entity.id
_entity.type
_entity.pdbx_description
1 polymer ?
#
loop_
_entity_poly.entity_id
_entity_poly.type
_entity_poly.pdbx_seq_one_letter_code
_entity_poly.pdbx_strand_id
1 'polypeptide(L)'
;MLGHLKCLLDCGNHPREDYKEIILLSVAYLGGRVPTSFRAPGAYHMARWMAKAIYAVKIMLFHDQLEMSRRELAGIRRVAFFVTMVYAKYWNEAMIPSYAAKNDLDFITDVKRICDDGVASVAERAMRRHLWYLSENLIGLAIFDDHISPEQKAEMVEGMKRPSTTKNPRRPESKTPINLNRPLSAFCSVRSMQVLKSLLGGQQPTFLEPSPET
;
A
#
# COMPACT_ATOMS: atom_id res chain seq x y z
N MET A 1 15.77 -0.05 0.61
CA MET A 1 14.85 -1.20 0.51
C MET A 1 15.31 -2.38 1.36
N LEU A 2 16.47 -3.00 1.09
CA LEU A 2 16.95 -4.18 1.84
C LEU A 2 16.91 -4.02 3.37
N GLY A 3 17.43 -2.91 3.91
CA GLY A 3 17.41 -2.65 5.36
C GLY A 3 16.00 -2.57 5.95
N HIS A 4 15.07 -1.95 5.22
CA HIS A 4 13.66 -1.87 5.61
C HIS A 4 12.99 -3.26 5.61
N LEU A 5 13.19 -4.06 4.57
CA LEU A 5 12.63 -5.42 4.51
C LEU A 5 13.22 -6.35 5.57
N LYS A 6 14.49 -6.19 5.93
CA LYS A 6 15.09 -6.91 7.07
C LYS A 6 14.42 -6.52 8.39
N CYS A 7 14.28 -5.22 8.64
CA CYS A 7 13.56 -4.73 9.81
C CYS A 7 12.12 -5.30 9.90
N LEU A 8 11.40 -5.32 8.77
CA LEU A 8 10.07 -5.95 8.70
C LEU A 8 10.11 -7.46 8.94
N LEU A 9 11.12 -8.18 8.46
CA LEU A 9 11.25 -9.62 8.69
C LEU A 9 11.56 -9.94 10.16
N ASP A 10 12.39 -9.11 10.78
CA ASP A 10 12.86 -9.29 12.16
C ASP A 10 11.81 -8.87 13.19
N CYS A 11 10.91 -7.92 12.86
CA CYS A 11 9.84 -7.50 13.77
C CYS A 11 8.80 -8.61 14.05
N GLY A 12 8.76 -9.64 13.20
CA GLY A 12 7.93 -10.85 13.38
C GLY A 12 6.42 -10.64 13.26
N ASN A 13 5.96 -9.40 13.09
CA ASN A 13 4.54 -9.06 13.05
C ASN A 13 4.00 -9.17 11.61
N HIS A 14 3.81 -10.41 11.14
CA HIS A 14 3.24 -10.69 9.83
C HIS A 14 1.79 -11.18 9.97
N PRO A 15 0.83 -10.58 9.25
CA PRO A 15 -0.57 -11.01 9.33
C PRO A 15 -0.79 -12.48 8.96
N ARG A 16 0.04 -13.00 8.05
CA ARG A 16 -0.02 -14.38 7.55
C ARG A 16 1.35 -14.85 7.08
N GLU A 17 1.49 -16.16 6.95
CA GLU A 17 2.73 -16.79 6.49
C GLU A 17 3.14 -16.40 5.06
N ASP A 18 2.19 -16.12 4.15
CA ASP A 18 2.50 -15.65 2.80
C ASP A 18 3.09 -14.23 2.77
N TYR A 19 2.81 -13.41 3.78
CA TYR A 19 3.41 -12.08 3.95
C TYR A 19 4.86 -12.19 4.42
N LYS A 20 5.11 -13.07 5.40
CA LYS A 20 6.46 -13.39 5.84
C LYS A 20 7.31 -13.94 4.69
N GLU A 21 6.73 -14.86 3.90
CA GLU A 21 7.41 -15.50 2.79
C GLU A 21 7.80 -14.51 1.68
N ILE A 22 6.89 -13.62 1.27
CA ILE A 22 7.24 -12.63 0.23
C ILE A 22 8.33 -11.66 0.70
N ILE A 23 8.34 -11.28 1.99
CA ILE A 23 9.39 -10.43 2.56
C ILE A 23 10.73 -11.19 2.59
N LEU A 24 10.74 -12.43 3.09
CA LEU A 24 11.93 -13.28 3.13
C LEU A 24 12.53 -13.47 1.74
N LEU A 25 11.71 -13.80 0.75
CA LEU A 25 12.15 -13.95 -0.65
C LEU A 25 12.67 -12.63 -1.22
N SER A 26 12.06 -11.50 -0.85
CA SER A 26 12.52 -10.18 -1.27
C SER A 26 13.89 -9.82 -0.66
N VAL A 27 14.12 -10.16 0.61
CA VAL A 27 15.44 -10.00 1.26
C VAL A 27 16.48 -10.86 0.54
N ALA A 28 16.16 -12.11 0.22
CA ALA A 28 17.04 -13.01 -0.51
C ALA A 28 17.39 -12.47 -1.91
N TYR A 29 16.38 -12.00 -2.66
CA TYR A 29 16.55 -11.42 -4.00
C TYR A 29 17.48 -10.20 -4.01
N LEU A 30 17.44 -9.39 -2.95
CA LEU A 30 18.31 -8.22 -2.79
C LEU A 30 19.69 -8.54 -2.21
N GLY A 31 20.08 -9.81 -2.11
CA GLY A 31 21.37 -10.25 -1.59
C GLY A 31 21.48 -10.24 -0.06
N GLY A 32 20.35 -10.14 0.65
CA GLY A 32 20.29 -10.27 2.10
C GLY A 32 20.48 -11.72 2.55
N ARG A 33 21.07 -11.91 3.74
CA ARG A 33 21.13 -13.22 4.39
C ARG A 33 19.73 -13.63 4.88
N VAL A 34 19.30 -14.83 4.51
CA VAL A 34 18.06 -15.49 4.94
C VAL A 34 18.33 -16.95 5.24
N PRO A 35 17.44 -17.67 5.96
CA PRO A 35 17.52 -19.12 6.08
C PRO A 35 17.63 -19.80 4.71
N THR A 36 18.45 -20.85 4.61
CA THR A 36 18.76 -21.53 3.35
C THR A 36 17.61 -22.40 2.82
N SER A 37 16.62 -22.72 3.66
CA SER A 37 15.46 -23.52 3.28
C SER A 37 14.30 -22.65 2.79
N PHE A 38 13.91 -22.81 1.53
CA PHE A 38 12.72 -22.18 0.97
C PHE A 38 11.55 -23.16 0.96
N ARG A 39 10.33 -22.68 1.26
CA ARG A 39 9.12 -23.50 1.13
C ARG A 39 8.88 -23.83 -0.34
N ALA A 40 8.30 -25.00 -0.61
CA ALA A 40 7.79 -25.30 -1.94
C ALA A 40 6.70 -24.26 -2.32
N PRO A 41 6.58 -23.88 -3.61
CA PRO A 41 5.48 -23.03 -4.05
C PRO A 41 4.11 -23.66 -3.71
N GLY A 42 3.23 -22.87 -3.10
CA GLY A 42 1.87 -23.31 -2.76
C GLY A 42 0.92 -23.29 -3.97
N ALA A 43 -0.33 -23.72 -3.79
CA ALA A 43 -1.30 -23.81 -4.88
C ALA A 43 -1.50 -22.48 -5.63
N TYR A 44 -1.30 -22.52 -6.94
CA TYR A 44 -1.57 -21.40 -7.85
C TYR A 44 -3.07 -21.29 -8.14
N HIS A 45 -3.69 -20.19 -7.75
CA HIS A 45 -5.09 -19.87 -8.11
C HIS A 45 -5.16 -18.50 -8.78
N MET A 46 -5.98 -18.39 -9.82
CA MET A 46 -6.06 -17.17 -10.65
C MET A 46 -6.43 -15.91 -9.86
N ALA A 47 -7.23 -16.05 -8.80
CA ALA A 47 -7.71 -14.96 -7.95
C ALA A 47 -6.69 -14.46 -6.91
N ARG A 48 -5.61 -15.20 -6.63
CA ARG A 48 -4.66 -14.86 -5.55
C ARG A 48 -3.39 -14.21 -6.10
N TRP A 49 -3.36 -12.88 -6.15
CA TRP A 49 -2.19 -12.13 -6.61
C TRP A 49 -0.91 -12.42 -5.79
N MET A 50 -1.02 -12.57 -4.47
CA MET A 50 0.11 -12.91 -3.59
C MET A 50 0.85 -14.19 -4.03
N ALA A 51 0.12 -15.24 -4.40
CA ALA A 51 0.74 -16.46 -4.90
C ALA A 51 1.57 -16.17 -6.15
N LYS A 52 1.02 -15.41 -7.11
CA LYS A 52 1.72 -15.01 -8.34
C LYS A 52 3.00 -14.21 -8.05
N ALA A 53 2.96 -13.31 -7.06
CA ALA A 53 4.10 -12.53 -6.64
C ALA A 53 5.21 -13.42 -6.03
N ILE A 54 4.85 -14.33 -5.13
CA ILE A 54 5.79 -15.31 -4.53
C ILE A 54 6.41 -16.19 -5.63
N TYR A 55 5.60 -16.70 -6.55
CA TYR A 55 6.08 -17.50 -7.68
C TYR A 55 7.07 -16.70 -8.54
N ALA A 56 6.77 -15.46 -8.90
CA ALA A 56 7.65 -14.65 -9.72
C ALA A 56 9.03 -14.43 -9.07
N VAL A 57 9.06 -14.16 -7.76
CA VAL A 57 10.33 -13.99 -7.03
C VAL A 57 11.10 -15.32 -6.95
N LYS A 58 10.43 -16.44 -6.68
CA LYS A 58 11.07 -17.76 -6.66
C LYS A 58 11.63 -18.15 -8.02
N ILE A 59 10.86 -17.99 -9.10
CA ILE A 59 11.33 -18.28 -10.47
C ILE A 59 12.57 -17.44 -10.75
N MET A 60 12.59 -16.16 -10.37
CA MET A 60 13.77 -15.31 -10.55
C MET A 60 14.97 -15.77 -9.71
N LEU A 61 14.77 -16.18 -8.46
CA LEU A 61 15.83 -16.68 -7.57
C LEU A 61 16.47 -17.99 -8.08
N PHE A 62 15.66 -18.86 -8.67
CA PHE A 62 16.07 -20.19 -9.13
C PHE A 62 16.13 -20.31 -10.66
N HIS A 63 16.15 -19.20 -11.39
CA HIS A 63 16.02 -19.21 -12.85
C HIS A 63 17.12 -20.02 -13.55
N ASP A 64 18.32 -20.12 -12.97
CA ASP A 64 19.43 -20.93 -13.51
C ASP A 64 19.12 -22.44 -13.52
N GLN A 65 18.14 -22.88 -12.73
CA GLN A 65 17.67 -24.27 -12.67
C GLN A 65 16.49 -24.54 -13.61
N LEU A 66 16.00 -23.51 -14.33
CA LEU A 66 14.78 -23.57 -15.14
C LEU A 66 15.12 -23.31 -16.60
N GLU A 67 14.53 -24.08 -17.50
CA GLU A 67 14.58 -23.77 -18.93
C GLU A 67 13.66 -22.58 -19.23
N MET A 68 14.25 -21.43 -19.51
CA MET A 68 13.51 -20.20 -19.80
C MET A 68 14.05 -19.53 -21.06
N SER A 69 13.14 -19.08 -21.93
CA SER A 69 13.51 -18.18 -23.00
C SER A 69 13.99 -16.83 -22.44
N ARG A 70 14.79 -16.10 -23.22
CA ARG A 70 15.22 -14.74 -22.88
C ARG A 70 14.03 -13.81 -22.59
N ARG A 71 12.91 -14.02 -23.29
CA ARG A 71 11.68 -13.25 -23.13
C ARG A 71 11.01 -13.54 -21.78
N GLU A 72 10.89 -14.80 -21.39
CA GLU A 72 10.30 -15.18 -20.11
C GLU A 72 11.15 -14.68 -18.95
N LEU A 73 12.47 -14.84 -19.02
CA LEU A 73 13.38 -14.34 -18.00
C LEU A 73 13.29 -12.81 -17.85
N ALA A 74 13.23 -12.08 -18.97
CA ALA A 74 13.05 -10.62 -18.93
C ALA A 74 11.71 -10.23 -18.29
N GLY A 75 10.62 -10.95 -18.60
CA GLY A 75 9.30 -10.72 -18.00
C GLY A 75 9.29 -10.98 -16.50
N ILE A 76 9.80 -12.14 -16.07
CA ILE A 76 9.87 -12.51 -14.65
C ILE A 76 10.77 -11.55 -13.88
N ARG A 77 11.90 -11.12 -14.44
CA ARG A 77 12.78 -10.13 -13.82
C ARG A 77 12.03 -8.83 -13.52
N ARG A 78 11.22 -8.32 -14.45
CA ARG A 78 10.42 -7.10 -14.26
C ARG A 78 9.40 -7.27 -13.14
N VAL A 79 8.70 -8.39 -13.10
CA VAL A 79 7.70 -8.67 -12.05
C VAL A 79 8.36 -8.86 -10.69
N ALA A 80 9.42 -9.67 -10.60
CA ALA A 80 10.17 -9.89 -9.36
C ALA A 80 10.76 -8.58 -8.84
N PHE A 81 11.32 -7.73 -9.71
CA PHE A 81 11.82 -6.42 -9.33
C PHE A 81 10.71 -5.54 -8.75
N PHE A 82 9.56 -5.41 -9.42
CA PHE A 82 8.40 -4.69 -8.89
C PHE A 82 7.93 -5.24 -7.54
N VAL A 83 7.87 -6.57 -7.41
CA VAL A 83 7.42 -7.23 -6.19
C VAL A 83 8.33 -6.88 -5.01
N THR A 84 9.63 -7.04 -5.21
CA THR A 84 10.64 -6.88 -4.14
C THR A 84 10.94 -5.42 -3.82
N MET A 85 10.91 -4.54 -4.82
CA MET A 85 11.26 -3.13 -4.65
C MET A 85 10.08 -2.23 -4.27
N VAL A 86 8.84 -2.67 -4.46
CA VAL A 86 7.66 -1.85 -4.19
C VAL A 86 6.60 -2.64 -3.45
N TYR A 87 6.01 -3.65 -4.08
CA TYR A 87 4.79 -4.30 -3.60
C TYR A 87 4.91 -4.92 -2.20
N ALA A 88 6.03 -5.59 -1.88
CA ALA A 88 6.20 -6.32 -0.62
C ALA A 88 6.03 -5.41 0.61
N LYS A 89 6.56 -4.18 0.57
CA LYS A 89 6.39 -3.18 1.64
C LYS A 89 4.91 -2.85 1.85
N TYR A 90 4.28 -2.31 0.81
CA TYR A 90 2.90 -1.79 0.90
C TYR A 90 1.89 -2.89 1.21
N TRP A 91 2.13 -4.10 0.70
CA TRP A 91 1.27 -5.22 1.00
C TRP A 91 1.35 -5.63 2.46
N ASN A 92 2.53 -5.57 3.09
CA ASN A 92 2.68 -5.91 4.50
C ASN A 92 1.85 -5.00 5.41
N GLU A 93 1.78 -3.73 5.06
CA GLU A 93 1.04 -2.70 5.79
C GLU A 93 -0.44 -2.61 5.38
N ALA A 94 -0.88 -3.34 4.35
CA ALA A 94 -2.25 -3.24 3.81
C ALA A 94 -3.35 -3.64 4.80
N MET A 95 -3.00 -4.33 5.89
CA MET A 95 -3.92 -4.70 6.97
C MET A 95 -4.13 -3.59 7.99
N ILE A 96 -3.38 -2.49 7.93
CA ILE A 96 -3.46 -1.35 8.85
C ILE A 96 -4.33 -0.25 8.21
N PRO A 97 -5.60 -0.08 8.62
CA PRO A 97 -6.53 0.81 7.92
C PRO A 97 -6.14 2.29 7.97
N SER A 98 -5.46 2.73 9.04
CA SER A 98 -4.96 4.11 9.15
C SER A 98 -3.90 4.41 8.09
N TYR A 99 -3.04 3.45 7.75
CA TYR A 99 -1.96 3.66 6.78
C TYR A 99 -2.45 3.59 5.33
N ALA A 100 -3.62 2.99 5.10
CA ALA A 100 -4.11 2.65 3.76
C ALA A 100 -4.16 3.85 2.80
N ALA A 101 -4.63 5.02 3.24
CA ALA A 101 -4.75 6.19 2.37
C ALA A 101 -3.38 6.72 1.92
N LYS A 102 -2.41 6.82 2.83
CA LYS A 102 -1.04 7.25 2.52
C LYS A 102 -0.33 6.20 1.66
N ASN A 103 -0.48 4.92 2.01
CA ASN A 103 0.09 3.80 1.27
C ASN A 103 -0.42 3.72 -0.17
N ASP A 104 -1.71 3.98 -0.42
CA ASP A 104 -2.26 4.02 -1.78
C ASP A 104 -1.55 5.07 -2.66
N LEU A 105 -1.30 6.28 -2.11
CA LEU A 105 -0.63 7.36 -2.83
C LEU A 105 0.87 7.10 -2.99
N ASP A 106 1.53 6.66 -1.93
CA ASP A 106 2.96 6.38 -1.92
C ASP A 106 3.32 5.20 -2.82
N PHE A 107 2.48 4.15 -2.83
CA PHE A 107 2.64 3.01 -3.73
C PHE A 107 2.70 3.49 -5.18
N ILE A 108 1.79 4.36 -5.59
CA ILE A 108 1.73 4.81 -7.00
C ILE A 108 2.93 5.70 -7.32
N THR A 109 3.34 6.55 -6.37
CA THR A 109 4.55 7.36 -6.48
C THR A 109 5.80 6.48 -6.64
N ASP A 110 5.95 5.48 -5.79
CA ASP A 110 7.10 4.55 -5.82
C ASP A 110 7.11 3.70 -7.07
N VAL A 111 5.96 3.20 -7.52
CA VAL A 111 5.84 2.46 -8.77
C VAL A 111 6.33 3.29 -9.96
N LYS A 112 5.93 4.56 -10.06
CA LYS A 112 6.36 5.46 -11.14
C LYS A 112 7.83 5.84 -11.06
N ARG A 113 8.38 5.90 -9.85
CA ARG A 113 9.78 6.28 -9.60
C ARG A 113 10.75 5.12 -9.81
N ILE A 114 10.33 3.90 -9.47
CA ILE A 114 11.22 2.74 -9.37
C ILE A 114 11.09 1.82 -10.59
N CYS A 115 9.87 1.61 -11.09
CA CYS A 115 9.60 0.64 -12.16
C CYS A 115 9.62 1.29 -13.55
N ASP A 116 9.77 0.47 -14.58
CA ASP A 116 9.60 0.91 -15.96
C ASP A 116 8.14 1.33 -16.27
N ASP A 117 7.94 2.18 -17.27
CA ASP A 117 6.64 2.75 -17.64
C ASP A 117 5.56 1.69 -17.89
N GLY A 118 5.95 0.52 -18.44
CA GLY A 118 5.02 -0.56 -18.72
C GLY A 118 4.47 -1.18 -17.44
N VAL A 119 5.35 -1.47 -16.46
CA VAL A 119 4.93 -1.94 -15.14
C VAL A 119 4.16 -0.85 -14.42
N ALA A 120 4.65 0.39 -14.47
CA ALA A 120 4.05 1.51 -13.77
C ALA A 120 2.60 1.78 -14.21
N SER A 121 2.37 1.81 -15.52
CA SER A 121 1.04 1.99 -16.12
C SER A 121 0.07 0.87 -15.71
N VAL A 122 0.52 -0.39 -15.75
CA VAL A 122 -0.33 -1.54 -15.38
C VAL A 122 -0.65 -1.56 -13.89
N ALA A 123 0.34 -1.30 -13.04
CA ALA A 123 0.17 -1.26 -11.60
C ALA A 123 -0.71 -0.08 -11.15
N GLU A 124 -0.49 1.13 -11.70
CA GLU A 124 -1.36 2.29 -11.45
C GLU A 124 -2.81 2.01 -11.85
N ARG A 125 -3.03 1.45 -13.05
CA ARG A 125 -4.37 1.08 -13.52
C ARG A 125 -5.02 0.04 -12.60
N ALA A 126 -4.25 -0.92 -12.08
CA ALA A 126 -4.76 -1.87 -11.11
C ALA A 126 -5.15 -1.17 -9.80
N MET A 127 -4.27 -0.33 -9.25
CA MET A 127 -4.48 0.37 -7.99
C MET A 127 -5.64 1.34 -8.00
N ARG A 128 -5.95 1.98 -9.14
CA ARG A 128 -7.13 2.85 -9.27
C ARG A 128 -8.46 2.16 -8.90
N ARG A 129 -8.50 0.83 -8.90
CA ARG A 129 -9.67 0.04 -8.48
C ARG A 129 -9.76 -0.20 -6.97
N HIS A 130 -8.71 0.13 -6.22
CA HIS A 130 -8.52 -0.20 -4.80
C HIS A 130 -8.43 1.01 -3.86
N LEU A 131 -8.67 2.23 -4.36
CA LEU A 131 -8.53 3.49 -3.63
C LEU A 131 -9.69 3.82 -2.67
N TRP A 132 -10.26 2.83 -1.99
CA TRP A 132 -11.43 3.03 -1.13
C TRP A 132 -11.15 3.96 0.06
N TYR A 133 -9.92 3.95 0.57
CA TYR A 133 -9.52 4.79 1.71
C TYR A 133 -9.32 6.26 1.34
N LEU A 134 -9.22 6.58 0.05
CA LEU A 134 -9.25 7.96 -0.47
C LEU A 134 -10.69 8.47 -0.68
N SER A 135 -11.67 7.94 0.05
CA SER A 135 -13.05 8.39 0.02
C SER A 135 -13.37 9.30 1.20
N GLU A 136 -14.36 10.18 1.06
CA GLU A 136 -14.76 11.10 2.12
C GLU A 136 -15.11 10.37 3.43
N ASN A 137 -15.65 9.15 3.38
CA ASN A 137 -15.97 8.37 4.58
C ASN A 137 -14.74 7.78 5.27
N LEU A 138 -13.72 7.34 4.53
CA LEU A 138 -12.63 6.54 5.08
C LEU A 138 -11.33 7.32 5.27
N ILE A 139 -11.14 8.44 4.57
CA ILE A 139 -9.92 9.26 4.66
C ILE A 139 -9.62 9.72 6.09
N GLY A 140 -10.66 9.92 6.93
CA GLY A 140 -10.48 10.33 8.32
C GLY A 140 -9.67 9.34 9.17
N LEU A 141 -9.62 8.06 8.78
CA LEU A 141 -8.81 7.05 9.48
C LEU A 141 -7.31 7.34 9.40
N ALA A 142 -6.86 8.05 8.36
CA ALA A 142 -5.45 8.39 8.20
C ALA A 142 -4.96 9.44 9.22
N ILE A 143 -5.84 10.09 10.00
CA ILE A 143 -5.39 10.91 11.13
C ILE A 143 -4.56 10.10 12.14
N PHE A 144 -4.80 8.79 12.23
CA PHE A 144 -4.06 7.87 13.11
C PHE A 144 -2.82 7.25 12.45
N ASP A 145 -2.40 7.76 11.29
CA ASP A 145 -1.16 7.34 10.64
C ASP A 145 0.03 8.15 11.18
N ASP A 146 1.04 7.48 11.73
CA ASP A 146 2.23 8.11 12.28
C ASP A 146 3.20 8.63 11.20
N HIS A 147 3.03 8.19 9.95
CA HIS A 147 3.82 8.68 8.81
C HIS A 147 3.33 10.02 8.26
N ILE A 148 2.17 10.49 8.71
CA ILE A 148 1.59 11.77 8.31
C ILE A 148 2.02 12.83 9.32
N SER A 149 2.59 13.93 8.85
CA SER A 149 3.09 14.98 9.73
C SER A 149 1.95 15.70 10.46
N PRO A 150 2.20 16.31 11.64
CA PRO A 150 1.19 17.11 12.34
C PRO A 150 0.55 18.20 11.46
N GLU A 151 1.34 18.83 10.58
CA GLU A 151 0.87 19.86 9.66
C GLU A 151 -0.12 19.28 8.63
N GLN A 152 0.21 18.12 8.07
CA GLN A 152 -0.70 17.41 7.15
C GLN A 152 -1.98 16.97 7.85
N LYS A 153 -1.90 16.53 9.12
CA LYS A 153 -3.09 16.19 9.93
C LYS A 153 -3.95 17.43 10.16
N ALA A 154 -3.35 18.59 10.47
CA ALA A 154 -4.07 19.84 10.61
C ALA A 154 -4.78 20.25 9.30
N GLU A 155 -4.11 20.14 8.15
CA GLU A 155 -4.75 20.37 6.85
C GLU A 155 -5.92 19.41 6.59
N MET A 156 -5.80 18.14 6.99
CA MET A 156 -6.90 17.19 6.90
C MET A 156 -8.10 17.61 7.74
N VAL A 157 -7.87 18.04 9.00
CA VAL A 157 -8.92 18.54 9.90
C VAL A 157 -9.61 19.78 9.31
N GLU A 158 -8.85 20.73 8.75
CA GLU A 158 -9.43 21.87 8.03
C GLU A 158 -10.25 21.41 6.81
N GLY A 159 -9.74 20.42 6.07
CA GLY A 159 -10.45 19.79 4.96
C GLY A 159 -11.81 19.19 5.38
N MET A 160 -11.92 18.67 6.60
CA MET A 160 -13.17 18.11 7.13
C MET A 160 -14.27 19.14 7.41
N LYS A 161 -13.97 20.44 7.37
CA LYS A 161 -14.99 21.50 7.49
C LYS A 161 -15.73 21.76 6.19
N ARG A 162 -15.19 21.31 5.05
CA ARG A 162 -15.75 21.57 3.73
C ARG A 162 -16.97 20.69 3.43
N PRO A 163 -17.97 21.21 2.71
CA PRO A 163 -19.12 20.41 2.31
C PRO A 163 -18.71 19.23 1.44
N SER A 164 -19.47 18.13 1.55
CA SER A 164 -19.34 16.97 0.67
C SER A 164 -19.72 17.38 -0.75
N THR A 165 -18.85 17.08 -1.72
CA THR A 165 -19.13 17.34 -3.14
C THR A 165 -19.31 16.04 -3.93
N THR A 166 -18.99 14.89 -3.33
CA THR A 166 -19.09 13.60 -4.02
C THR A 166 -20.50 13.03 -4.00
N LYS A 167 -20.91 12.42 -5.13
CA LYS A 167 -22.14 11.62 -5.18
C LYS A 167 -22.00 10.27 -4.46
N ASN A 168 -20.78 9.77 -4.29
CA ASN A 168 -20.51 8.50 -3.61
C ASN A 168 -19.44 8.67 -2.53
N PRO A 169 -19.82 8.83 -1.26
CA PRO A 169 -18.85 9.10 -0.19
C PRO A 169 -18.05 7.86 0.24
N ARG A 170 -18.38 6.67 -0.27
CA ARG A 170 -17.69 5.39 0.04
C ARG A 170 -16.61 5.02 -0.98
N ARG A 171 -16.56 5.71 -2.12
CA ARG A 171 -15.60 5.42 -3.18
C ARG A 171 -15.30 6.70 -3.96
N PRO A 172 -14.03 7.02 -4.24
CA PRO A 172 -13.72 8.13 -5.13
C PRO A 172 -14.47 8.00 -6.46
N GLU A 173 -14.86 9.14 -7.05
CA GLU A 173 -15.61 9.13 -8.31
C GLU A 173 -14.82 8.43 -9.42
N SER A 174 -15.45 7.47 -10.09
CA SER A 174 -14.81 6.60 -11.08
C SER A 174 -14.64 7.25 -12.46
N LYS A 175 -15.32 8.37 -12.73
CA LYS A 175 -15.42 8.98 -14.06
C LYS A 175 -14.34 10.03 -14.35
N THR A 176 -13.72 10.58 -13.32
CA THR A 176 -12.59 11.51 -13.46
C THR A 176 -11.37 10.82 -12.86
N PRO A 177 -10.21 10.79 -13.53
CA PRO A 177 -9.00 10.25 -12.92
C PRO A 177 -8.78 11.00 -11.62
N ILE A 178 -8.80 10.29 -10.49
CA ILE A 178 -8.32 10.86 -9.23
C ILE A 178 -6.92 11.36 -9.54
N ASN A 179 -6.72 12.67 -9.34
CA ASN A 179 -5.39 13.23 -9.34
C ASN A 179 -4.72 12.74 -8.05
N LEU A 180 -3.91 11.70 -8.19
CA LEU A 180 -3.21 11.05 -7.08
C LEU A 180 -2.09 11.92 -6.51
N ASN A 181 -1.79 13.06 -7.14
CA ASN A 181 -0.86 14.04 -6.60
C ASN A 181 -1.54 15.03 -5.66
N ARG A 182 -2.83 14.83 -5.34
CA ARG A 182 -3.54 15.68 -4.38
C ARG A 182 -3.12 15.32 -2.95
N PRO A 183 -3.02 16.31 -2.04
CA PRO A 183 -2.81 16.02 -0.63
C PRO A 183 -4.00 15.25 -0.05
N LEU A 184 -3.78 14.51 1.04
CA LEU A 184 -4.82 13.75 1.74
C LEU A 184 -5.99 14.65 2.18
N SER A 185 -5.68 15.88 2.59
CA SER A 185 -6.65 16.91 2.92
C SER A 185 -7.66 17.17 1.80
N ALA A 186 -7.31 16.97 0.53
CA ALA A 186 -8.23 17.15 -0.60
C ALA A 186 -9.37 16.11 -0.68
N PHE A 187 -9.25 15.00 0.05
CA PHE A 187 -10.26 13.96 0.12
C PHE A 187 -11.17 14.11 1.36
N CYS A 188 -10.79 14.97 2.31
CA CYS A 188 -11.54 15.23 3.53
C CYS A 188 -12.76 16.13 3.27
N SER A 189 -13.85 15.83 3.98
CA SER A 189 -15.08 16.63 4.01
C SER A 189 -15.80 16.48 5.36
N VAL A 190 -16.94 17.16 5.53
CA VAL A 190 -17.84 16.97 6.68
C VAL A 190 -18.26 15.51 6.89
N ARG A 191 -18.22 14.66 5.85
CA ARG A 191 -18.48 13.23 5.99
C ARG A 191 -17.40 12.50 6.76
N SER A 192 -16.13 12.87 6.57
CA SER A 192 -15.01 12.29 7.33
C SER A 192 -15.19 12.55 8.82
N MET A 193 -15.54 13.80 9.18
CA MET A 193 -15.86 14.19 10.55
C MET A 193 -17.08 13.41 11.11
N GLN A 194 -18.14 13.24 10.31
CA GLN A 194 -19.31 12.46 10.72
C GLN A 194 -18.96 11.00 11.04
N VAL A 195 -18.08 10.38 10.24
CA VAL A 195 -17.61 9.00 10.50
C VAL A 195 -16.83 8.94 11.81
N LEU A 196 -15.90 9.87 12.05
CA LEU A 196 -15.15 9.92 13.31
C LEU A 196 -16.08 10.11 14.52
N LYS A 197 -17.06 11.03 14.44
CA LYS A 197 -18.09 11.20 15.47
C LYS A 197 -18.88 9.93 15.71
N SER A 198 -19.25 9.23 14.64
CA SER A 198 -20.01 7.97 14.73
C SER A 198 -19.21 6.88 15.45
N LEU A 199 -17.89 6.80 15.21
CA LEU A 199 -17.00 5.89 15.93
C LEU A 199 -16.88 6.23 17.42
N LEU A 200 -17.12 7.49 17.81
CA LEU A 200 -17.12 7.97 19.19
C LEU A 200 -18.53 8.03 19.82
N GLY A 201 -19.51 7.29 19.28
CA GLY A 201 -20.88 7.30 19.81
C GLY A 201 -21.59 8.65 19.69
N GLY A 202 -21.20 9.48 18.72
CA GLY A 202 -21.75 10.81 18.46
C GLY A 202 -21.02 11.95 19.18
N GLN A 203 -20.01 11.66 19.99
CA GLN A 203 -19.21 12.68 20.68
C GLN A 203 -18.30 13.43 19.71
N GLN A 204 -17.93 14.67 20.07
CA GLN A 204 -16.95 15.44 19.31
C GLN A 204 -15.56 14.81 19.45
N PRO A 205 -14.78 14.68 18.36
CA PRO A 205 -13.44 14.11 18.43
C PRO A 205 -12.45 15.13 19.01
N THR A 206 -12.37 15.20 20.34
CA THR A 206 -11.51 16.17 21.06
C THR A 206 -10.02 16.01 20.75
N PHE A 207 -9.58 14.83 20.32
CA PHE A 207 -8.21 14.58 19.85
C PHE A 207 -7.83 15.32 18.56
N LEU A 208 -8.79 15.96 17.89
CA LEU A 208 -8.56 16.82 16.72
C LEU A 208 -8.37 18.29 17.09
N GLU A 209 -8.65 18.66 18.34
CA GLU A 209 -8.46 20.03 18.80
C GLU A 209 -6.95 20.26 19.03
N PRO A 210 -6.44 21.47 18.72
CA PRO A 210 -5.08 21.84 19.10
C PRO A 210 -4.91 21.61 20.60
N SER A 211 -3.79 21.00 21.02
CA SER A 211 -3.51 20.90 22.45
C SER A 211 -3.48 22.31 23.06
N PRO A 212 -4.10 22.54 24.23
CA PRO A 212 -4.12 23.86 24.86
C PRO A 212 -2.73 24.39 25.27
N GLU A 213 -1.66 23.62 25.05
CA GLU A 213 -0.28 23.97 25.40
C GLU A 213 0.67 23.64 24.23
N THR A 214 0.79 24.58 23.29
CA THR A 214 1.95 24.81 22.39
C THR A 214 1.95 26.26 21.95
#